data_AF-A0A4Q3U4E7-F1
#
_entry.id   AF-A0A4Q3U4E7-F1
#
_cell.length_a   1.000
_cell.length_b   1.000
_cell.length_c   1.000
_cell.angle_alpha   90.00
_cell.angle_beta   90.00
_cell.angle_gamma   90.00
#
_symmetry.space_group_name_H-M   'P 1'
#
loop_
_entity.id
_entity.type
_entity.pdbx_description
1 polymer ?
#
loop_
_entity_poly.entity_id
_entity_poly.type
_entity_poly.pdbx_seq_one_letter_code
_entity_poly.pdbx_strand_id
1 'polypeptide(L)'
;AHKASHEGIHAAEYIAGYKTPNVVSPIAGCTYTQPQVASGGTTEQAARAEKREVKVGRFPFKVNGKAVAAGETEGFVKAIFDAKTGALIGAHMIGHEVTEMIQGYVTAITLEATEEDMHGIVYPHPTMSEAMHEAQLDAYGRVLHI
;
A
#
# COMPACT_ATOMS: atom_id res chain seq x y z
N ALA A 1 -1.23 -18.57 0.72
CA ALA A 1 -2.58 -19.04 0.41
C ALA A 1 -3.15 -18.33 -0.82
N HIS A 2 -3.43 -17.02 -0.74
CA HIS A 2 -4.08 -16.25 -1.82
C HIS A 2 -3.35 -16.30 -3.18
N LYS A 3 -2.01 -16.32 -3.21
CA LYS A 3 -1.24 -16.56 -4.45
C LYS A 3 -1.66 -17.84 -5.17
N ALA A 4 -1.59 -18.97 -4.46
CA ALA A 4 -1.87 -20.29 -5.01
C ALA A 4 -3.34 -20.41 -5.47
N SER A 5 -4.27 -19.83 -4.71
CA SER A 5 -5.69 -19.78 -5.11
C SER A 5 -5.89 -18.99 -6.39
N HIS A 6 -5.23 -17.83 -6.54
CA HIS A 6 -5.35 -17.00 -7.74
C HIS A 6 -4.72 -17.67 -8.97
N GLU A 7 -3.53 -18.26 -8.82
CA GLU A 7 -2.88 -19.05 -9.88
C GLU A 7 -3.72 -20.27 -10.28
N GLY A 8 -4.40 -20.92 -9.32
CA GLY A 8 -5.31 -22.03 -9.58
C GLY A 8 -6.54 -21.63 -10.40
N ILE A 9 -7.15 -20.47 -10.10
CA ILE A 9 -8.26 -19.91 -10.90
C ILE A 9 -7.78 -19.63 -12.32
N HIS A 10 -6.64 -18.95 -12.46
CA HIS A 10 -6.06 -18.60 -13.77
C HIS A 10 -5.78 -19.85 -14.62
N ALA A 11 -5.23 -20.91 -14.00
CA ALA A 11 -5.00 -22.18 -14.67
C ALA A 11 -6.31 -22.86 -15.11
N ALA A 12 -7.33 -22.88 -14.25
CA ALA A 12 -8.62 -23.48 -14.57
C ALA A 12 -9.35 -22.72 -15.71
N GLU A 13 -9.35 -21.39 -15.66
CA GLU A 13 -9.94 -20.54 -16.71
C GLU A 13 -9.23 -20.73 -18.05
N TYR A 14 -7.90 -20.79 -18.04
CA TYR A 14 -7.10 -21.04 -19.23
C TYR A 14 -7.42 -22.41 -19.86
N ILE A 15 -7.49 -23.48 -19.05
CA ILE A 15 -7.87 -24.83 -19.52
C ILE A 15 -9.27 -24.84 -20.13
N ALA A 16 -10.20 -24.08 -19.55
CA ALA A 16 -11.58 -23.96 -20.04
C ALA A 16 -11.72 -23.06 -21.29
N GLY A 17 -10.64 -22.42 -21.75
CA GLY A 17 -10.65 -21.49 -22.89
C GLY A 17 -11.27 -20.13 -22.58
N TYR A 18 -11.41 -19.77 -21.30
CA TYR A 18 -11.84 -18.42 -20.91
C TYR A 18 -10.70 -17.41 -21.05
N LYS A 19 -11.06 -16.18 -21.38
CA LYS A 19 -10.11 -15.05 -21.36
C LYS A 19 -9.82 -14.69 -19.91
N THR A 20 -8.56 -14.78 -19.52
CA THR A 20 -8.11 -14.37 -18.19
C THR A 20 -7.62 -12.92 -18.19
N PRO A 21 -7.71 -12.19 -17.06
CA PRO A 21 -7.11 -10.88 -16.92
C PRO A 21 -5.58 -10.97 -17.08
N ASN A 22 -4.99 -10.12 -17.92
CA ASN A 22 -3.53 -10.03 -18.09
C ASN A 22 -2.90 -8.99 -17.13
N VAL A 23 -3.47 -8.87 -15.93
CA VAL A 23 -3.08 -7.86 -14.94
C VAL A 23 -2.14 -8.50 -13.94
N VAL A 24 -0.95 -7.91 -13.74
CA VAL A 24 0.02 -8.39 -12.76
C VAL A 24 -0.16 -7.60 -11.47
N SER A 25 -0.97 -8.13 -10.56
CA SER A 25 -1.19 -7.53 -9.24
C SER A 25 -0.08 -7.96 -8.26
N PRO A 26 0.51 -7.04 -7.47
CA PRO A 26 1.46 -7.42 -6.44
C PRO A 26 0.77 -8.27 -5.37
N ILE A 27 1.44 -9.34 -4.97
CA ILE A 27 0.94 -10.25 -3.93
C ILE A 27 1.21 -9.63 -2.56
N ALA A 28 0.17 -9.36 -1.80
CA ALA A 28 0.29 -8.82 -0.45
C ALA A 28 0.97 -9.82 0.50
N GLY A 29 2.01 -9.37 1.20
CA GLY A 29 2.56 -10.07 2.36
C GLY A 29 1.88 -9.57 3.63
N CYS A 30 1.30 -10.48 4.43
CA CYS A 30 0.64 -10.16 5.69
C CYS A 30 1.19 -11.05 6.82
N THR A 31 1.64 -10.41 7.90
CA THR A 31 2.08 -11.08 9.13
C THR A 31 1.19 -10.61 10.29
N TYR A 32 0.46 -11.55 10.88
CA TYR A 32 -0.56 -11.29 11.90
C TYR A 32 0.03 -11.30 13.33
N THR A 33 1.12 -10.56 13.52
CA THR A 33 1.68 -10.25 14.85
C THR A 33 0.92 -9.10 15.50
N GLN A 34 1.27 -8.78 16.75
CA GLN A 34 0.84 -7.54 17.40
C GLN A 34 2.07 -6.65 17.67
N PRO A 35 2.22 -5.49 17.00
CA PRO A 35 1.38 -4.99 15.90
C PRO A 35 1.52 -5.82 14.62
N GLN A 36 0.55 -5.70 13.71
CA GLN A 36 0.55 -6.44 12.45
C GLN A 36 1.52 -5.79 11.45
N VAL A 37 1.96 -6.56 10.45
CA VAL A 37 2.81 -6.06 9.35
C VAL A 37 2.19 -6.44 8.02
N ALA A 38 2.10 -5.48 7.11
CA ALA A 38 1.60 -5.71 5.76
C ALA A 38 2.43 -4.98 4.71
N SER A 39 2.61 -5.58 3.54
CA SER A 39 3.38 -4.99 2.44
C SER A 39 2.87 -5.41 1.08
N GLY A 40 3.02 -4.55 0.08
CA GLY A 40 2.71 -4.82 -1.32
C GLY A 40 3.63 -4.04 -2.26
N GLY A 41 3.92 -4.60 -3.43
CA GLY A 41 4.81 -3.99 -4.42
C GLY A 41 6.29 -4.07 -4.04
N THR A 42 7.08 -3.09 -4.49
CA THR A 42 8.53 -3.08 -4.32
C THR A 42 8.97 -2.54 -2.95
N THR A 43 10.13 -2.98 -2.49
CA THR A 43 10.78 -2.37 -1.32
C THR A 43 11.62 -1.17 -1.74
N GLU A 44 11.86 -0.24 -0.82
CA GLU A 44 12.75 0.89 -1.11
C GLU A 44 14.17 0.41 -1.45
N GLN A 45 14.64 -0.63 -0.76
CA GLN A 45 15.95 -1.23 -1.01
C GLN A 45 16.02 -1.82 -2.43
N ALA A 46 14.99 -2.56 -2.86
CA ALA A 46 14.94 -3.14 -4.20
C ALA A 46 14.88 -2.06 -5.28
N ALA A 47 14.02 -1.04 -5.12
CA ALA A 47 13.94 0.07 -6.07
C ALA A 47 15.27 0.82 -6.22
N ARG A 48 15.97 1.06 -5.10
CA ARG A 48 17.31 1.69 -5.12
C ARG A 48 18.37 0.77 -5.74
N ALA A 49 18.31 -0.54 -5.51
CA ALA A 49 19.21 -1.51 -6.13
C ALA A 49 19.06 -1.55 -7.66
N GLU A 50 17.84 -1.34 -8.15
CA GLU A 50 17.52 -1.16 -9.58
C GLU A 50 17.86 0.25 -10.11
N LYS A 51 18.48 1.11 -9.29
CA LYS A 51 18.81 2.51 -9.62
C LYS A 51 17.60 3.35 -10.02
N ARG A 52 16.41 3.02 -9.50
CA ARG A 52 15.22 3.87 -9.64
C ARG A 52 15.32 5.05 -8.69
N GLU A 53 14.95 6.24 -9.18
CA GLU A 53 14.74 7.40 -8.33
C GLU A 53 13.37 7.25 -7.68
N VAL A 54 13.31 7.36 -6.35
CA VAL A 54 12.08 7.13 -5.59
C VAL A 54 11.78 8.28 -4.66
N LYS A 55 10.50 8.59 -4.53
CA LYS A 55 9.93 9.42 -3.47
C LYS A 55 9.33 8.52 -2.42
N VAL A 56 9.65 8.76 -1.16
CA VAL A 56 9.24 7.89 -0.05
C VAL A 56 8.63 8.74 1.04
N GLY A 57 7.38 8.45 1.37
CA GLY A 57 6.68 9.11 2.47
C GLY A 57 6.38 8.13 3.59
N ARG A 58 6.33 8.64 4.82
CA ARG A 58 6.07 7.88 6.05
C ARG A 58 5.17 8.67 6.97
N PHE A 59 4.15 8.01 7.51
CA PHE A 59 3.26 8.62 8.49
C PHE A 59 3.08 7.72 9.72
N PRO A 60 3.39 8.20 10.94
CA PRO A 60 3.27 7.41 12.16
C PRO A 60 1.82 7.36 12.67
N PHE A 61 1.37 6.20 13.18
CA PHE A 61 0.03 6.08 13.76
C PHE A 61 -0.14 6.87 15.06
N LYS A 62 0.97 7.26 15.72
CA LYS A 62 0.95 8.05 16.96
C LYS A 62 0.22 9.39 16.87
N VAL A 63 0.08 9.94 15.66
CA VAL A 63 -0.60 11.22 15.41
C VAL A 63 -1.87 11.06 14.57
N ASN A 64 -2.28 9.81 14.31
CA ASN A 64 -3.58 9.51 13.73
C ASN A 64 -4.67 9.50 14.81
N GLY A 65 -5.72 10.30 14.63
CA GLY A 65 -6.78 10.44 15.64
C GLY A 65 -7.54 9.14 15.95
N LYS A 66 -7.77 8.29 14.95
CA LYS A 66 -8.43 6.98 15.16
C LYS A 66 -7.53 6.03 15.94
N ALA A 67 -6.24 5.97 15.61
CA ALA A 67 -5.24 5.15 16.33
C ALA A 67 -5.15 5.55 17.80
N VAL A 68 -5.10 6.85 18.09
CA VAL A 68 -5.11 7.38 19.46
C VAL A 68 -6.40 6.98 20.19
N ALA A 69 -7.56 7.16 19.56
CA ALA A 69 -8.85 6.78 20.16
C ALA A 69 -8.99 5.27 20.42
N ALA A 70 -8.33 4.43 19.61
CA ALA A 70 -8.31 2.98 19.76
C ALA A 70 -7.24 2.48 20.75
N GLY A 71 -6.30 3.32 21.18
CA GLY A 71 -5.14 2.90 21.97
C GLY A 71 -4.07 2.15 21.17
N GLU A 72 -4.11 2.25 19.84
CA GLU A 72 -3.35 1.43 18.90
C GLU A 72 -2.38 2.30 18.08
N THR A 73 -1.46 2.95 18.78
CA THR A 73 -0.61 4.03 18.22
C THR A 73 0.75 3.57 17.68
N GLU A 74 1.05 2.27 17.80
CA GLU A 74 2.33 1.71 17.38
C GLU A 74 2.42 1.60 15.86
N GLY A 75 3.60 1.94 15.32
CA GLY A 75 3.94 1.74 13.92
C GLY A 75 3.64 2.93 12.99
N PHE A 76 3.61 2.66 11.69
CA PHE A 76 3.52 3.66 10.63
C PHE A 76 3.08 3.05 9.29
N VAL A 77 2.69 3.92 8.37
CA VAL A 77 2.50 3.64 6.95
C VAL A 77 3.66 4.23 6.15
N LYS A 78 4.16 3.50 5.15
CA LYS A 78 5.18 3.95 4.22
C LYS A 78 4.71 3.73 2.78
N ALA A 79 4.74 4.77 1.97
CA ALA A 79 4.46 4.71 0.54
C ALA A 79 5.73 5.02 -0.28
N ILE A 80 5.88 4.36 -1.43
CA ILE A 80 7.03 4.48 -2.31
C ILE A 80 6.52 4.74 -3.72
N PHE A 81 6.94 5.87 -4.28
CA PHE A 81 6.61 6.30 -5.63
C PHE A 81 7.85 6.30 -6.51
N ASP A 82 7.69 5.95 -7.79
CA ASP A 82 8.69 6.24 -8.80
C ASP A 82 8.74 7.76 -9.03
N ALA A 83 9.91 8.37 -8.88
CA ALA A 83 10.04 9.82 -8.93
C ALA A 83 9.87 10.41 -10.34
N LYS A 84 10.01 9.60 -11.38
CA LYS A 84 9.92 10.05 -12.78
C LYS A 84 8.51 9.98 -13.31
N THR A 85 7.78 8.91 -12.97
CA THR A 85 6.43 8.69 -13.49
C THR A 85 5.34 9.07 -12.50
N GLY A 86 5.67 9.23 -11.22
CA GLY A 86 4.67 9.45 -10.18
C GLY A 86 3.92 8.19 -9.76
N ALA A 87 4.19 7.04 -10.39
CA ALA A 87 3.50 5.79 -10.09
C ALA A 87 3.78 5.31 -8.66
N LEU A 88 2.73 4.88 -7.95
CA LEU A 88 2.87 4.14 -6.71
C LEU A 88 3.44 2.75 -7.02
N ILE A 89 4.62 2.44 -6.49
CA ILE A 89 5.33 1.19 -6.79
C ILE A 89 5.47 0.27 -5.58
N GLY A 90 5.24 0.77 -4.36
CA GLY A 90 5.30 -0.06 -3.17
C GLY A 90 4.71 0.61 -1.93
N ALA A 91 4.23 -0.21 -1.01
CA ALA A 91 3.72 0.21 0.28
C ALA A 91 4.04 -0.80 1.38
N HIS A 92 4.36 -0.29 2.57
CA HIS A 92 4.79 -1.08 3.73
C HIS A 92 4.18 -0.48 4.99
N MET A 93 3.59 -1.32 5.84
CA MET A 93 2.77 -0.88 6.95
C MET A 93 3.06 -1.75 8.17
N ILE A 94 3.11 -1.12 9.34
CA ILE A 94 3.13 -1.78 10.64
C ILE A 94 2.15 -1.05 11.55
N GLY A 95 1.21 -1.76 12.17
CA GLY A 95 0.17 -1.17 13.02
C GLY A 95 -1.06 -2.05 13.19
N HIS A 96 -2.09 -1.51 13.82
CA HIS A 96 -3.38 -2.19 13.99
C HIS A 96 -4.17 -2.22 12.66
N GLU A 97 -4.76 -3.37 12.33
CA GLU A 97 -5.56 -3.61 11.12
C GLU A 97 -4.86 -3.34 9.76
N VAL A 98 -3.54 -3.19 9.73
CA VAL A 98 -2.82 -2.89 8.47
C VAL A 98 -2.91 -4.04 7.45
N THR A 99 -3.19 -5.27 7.88
CA THR A 99 -3.41 -6.41 6.95
C THR A 99 -4.73 -6.30 6.18
N GLU A 100 -5.70 -5.57 6.70
CA GLU A 100 -6.94 -5.24 5.97
C GLU A 100 -6.74 -4.01 5.09
N MET A 101 -5.96 -3.02 5.56
CA MET A 101 -5.72 -1.76 4.84
C MET A 101 -4.86 -1.91 3.58
N ILE A 102 -3.90 -2.85 3.57
CA ILE A 102 -2.93 -3.01 2.47
C ILE A 102 -3.57 -3.26 1.10
N GLN A 103 -4.80 -3.80 1.08
CA GLN A 103 -5.55 -4.03 -0.14
C GLN A 103 -5.77 -2.73 -0.94
N GLY A 104 -5.90 -1.58 -0.28
CA GLY A 104 -6.04 -0.28 -0.96
C GLY A 104 -4.82 0.06 -1.79
N TYR A 105 -3.61 -0.15 -1.26
CA TYR A 105 -2.37 0.06 -2.00
C TYR A 105 -2.13 -1.01 -3.07
N VAL A 106 -2.46 -2.27 -2.81
CA VAL A 106 -2.36 -3.32 -3.85
C VAL A 106 -3.25 -2.98 -5.04
N THR A 107 -4.48 -2.54 -4.79
CA THR A 107 -5.41 -2.06 -5.83
C THR A 107 -4.81 -0.89 -6.59
N ALA A 108 -4.31 0.14 -5.89
CA ALA A 108 -3.70 1.31 -6.51
C ALA A 108 -2.49 0.96 -7.40
N ILE A 109 -1.58 0.12 -6.93
CA ILE A 109 -0.42 -0.34 -7.73
C ILE A 109 -0.89 -1.15 -8.95
N THR A 110 -1.91 -2.00 -8.79
CA THR A 110 -2.47 -2.82 -9.87
C THR A 110 -3.10 -1.97 -10.98
N LEU A 111 -3.69 -0.83 -10.60
CA LEU A 111 -4.29 0.14 -11.51
C LEU A 111 -3.28 1.20 -12.00
N GLU A 112 -2.00 1.04 -11.68
CA GLU A 112 -0.92 1.97 -12.05
C GLU A 112 -1.17 3.41 -11.57
N ALA A 113 -1.85 3.55 -10.42
CA ALA A 113 -2.20 4.85 -9.87
C ALA A 113 -0.95 5.72 -9.61
N THR A 114 -1.05 6.98 -9.99
CA THR A 114 -0.04 8.01 -9.77
C THR A 114 -0.25 8.72 -8.43
N GLU A 115 0.70 9.57 -8.03
CA GLU A 115 0.50 10.47 -6.89
C GLU A 115 -0.70 11.39 -7.08
N GLU A 116 -1.00 11.83 -8.31
CA GLU A 116 -2.14 12.69 -8.59
C GLU A 116 -3.45 11.96 -8.27
N ASP A 117 -3.59 10.71 -8.75
CA ASP A 117 -4.74 9.86 -8.45
C ASP A 117 -4.89 9.66 -6.94
N MET A 118 -3.78 9.32 -6.27
CA MET A 118 -3.76 9.02 -4.85
C MET A 118 -4.09 10.24 -3.98
N HIS A 119 -3.56 11.42 -4.31
CA HIS A 119 -3.87 12.68 -3.61
C HIS A 119 -5.33 13.12 -3.80
N GLY A 120 -5.99 12.72 -4.89
CA GLY A 120 -7.40 13.02 -5.14
C GLY A 120 -8.39 12.18 -4.32
N ILE A 121 -7.93 11.11 -3.65
CA ILE A 121 -8.80 10.21 -2.88
C ILE A 121 -9.21 10.87 -1.57
N VAL A 122 -10.51 10.92 -1.32
CA VAL A 122 -11.08 11.35 -0.04
C VAL A 122 -11.11 10.18 0.93
N TYR A 123 -10.30 10.25 1.98
CA TYR A 123 -10.30 9.26 3.05
C TYR A 123 -11.36 9.62 4.11
N PRO A 124 -12.12 8.65 4.62
CA PRO A 124 -13.09 8.89 5.68
C PRO A 124 -12.40 9.25 7.01
N HIS A 125 -12.96 10.23 7.72
CA HIS A 125 -12.46 10.69 9.02
C HIS A 125 -13.46 10.38 10.15
N PRO A 126 -13.03 9.89 11.34
CA PRO A 126 -11.69 9.42 11.66
C PRO A 126 -11.50 7.93 11.29
N THR A 127 -10.44 7.60 10.57
CA THR A 127 -10.05 6.21 10.29
C THR A 127 -8.53 5.99 10.34
N MET A 128 -8.11 4.73 10.53
CA MET A 128 -6.70 4.36 10.44
C MET A 128 -6.15 4.63 9.03
N SER A 129 -6.99 4.46 8.00
CA SER A 129 -6.58 4.61 6.60
C SER A 129 -6.22 6.04 6.22
N GLU A 130 -6.58 7.06 7.00
CA GLU A 130 -6.06 8.43 6.81
C GLU A 130 -4.52 8.47 6.86
N ALA A 131 -3.88 7.58 7.63
CA ALA A 131 -2.42 7.44 7.65
C ALA A 131 -1.84 7.05 6.27
N MET A 132 -2.63 6.38 5.43
CA MET A 132 -2.23 6.08 4.05
C MET A 132 -2.16 7.35 3.21
N HIS A 133 -3.16 8.24 3.32
CA HIS A 133 -3.19 9.51 2.61
C HIS A 133 -2.03 10.40 3.03
N GLU A 134 -1.80 10.53 4.33
CA GLU A 134 -0.71 11.34 4.85
C GLU A 134 0.68 10.80 4.47
N ALA A 135 0.86 9.48 4.44
CA ALA A 135 2.10 8.88 3.93
C ALA A 135 2.33 9.14 2.43
N GLN A 136 1.26 9.31 1.64
CA GLN A 136 1.38 9.70 0.23
C GLN A 136 1.79 11.17 0.12
N LEU A 137 1.12 12.04 0.87
CA LEU A 137 1.43 13.47 0.93
C LEU A 137 2.86 13.75 1.42
N ASP A 138 3.33 13.02 2.44
CA ASP A 138 4.70 13.14 2.97
C ASP A 138 5.77 12.85 1.90
N ALA A 139 5.52 11.90 0.99
CA ALA A 139 6.45 11.59 -0.11
C ALA A 139 6.71 12.79 -1.03
N TYR A 140 5.80 13.77 -1.02
CA TYR A 140 5.85 15.00 -1.79
C TYR A 140 5.99 16.27 -0.94
N GLY A 141 6.21 16.14 0.37
CA GLY A 141 6.33 17.28 1.28
C GLY A 141 5.03 18.07 1.48
N ARG A 142 3.89 17.38 1.38
CA ARG A 142 2.53 17.95 1.45
C ARG A 142 1.71 17.46 2.65
N VAL A 143 2.34 16.74 3.58
CA VAL A 143 1.70 16.18 4.77
C VAL A 143 1.00 17.29 5.57
N LEU A 144 -0.19 17.00 6.09
CA LEU A 144 -1.03 18.00 6.77
C LEU A 144 -0.98 17.85 8.30
N HIS A 145 -0.87 16.62 8.78
CA HIS A 145 -0.85 16.30 10.20
C HIS A 145 0.55 15.80 10.59
N ILE A 146 1.13 16.30 11.69
CA ILE A 146 2.46 15.90 12.19
C ILE A 146 2.43 15.80 13.71
#